data_AF-A0A957DX54-F1
#
_entry.id   AF-A0A957DX54-F1
#
_cell.length_a   1.000
_cell.length_b   1.000
_cell.length_c   1.000
_cell.angle_alpha   90.00
_cell.angle_beta   90.00
_cell.angle_gamma   90.00
#
_symmetry.space_group_name_H-M   'P 1'
#
loop_
_entity.id
_entity.type
_entity.pdbx_description
1 polymer ?
#
loop_
_entity_poly.entity_id
_entity_poly.type
_entity_poly.pdbx_seq_one_letter_code
_entity_poly.pdbx_strand_id
1 'polypeptide(L)'
;EASLIEKEKENIRFFETIPLNDRSKVDFSSVRGTQFLEPLFEFSGACAGCGETPYLKLLSQLFGDRLIVANATGCSSIYGGNLPTTPWAVNQEGRGPAWSNSLFEDNAEFGLGMRVSADKHLAMAGNLLSDLRKELGESLVDELLQAPQRTESEIREQRIRVAELKAKLLK
;
A
#
# COMPACT_ATOMS: atom_id res chain seq x y z
N GLU A 1 18.86 -6.80 33.41
CA GLU A 1 18.71 -6.67 31.94
C GLU A 1 17.88 -7.81 31.34
N ALA A 2 18.21 -9.09 31.56
CA ALA A 2 17.42 -10.22 31.04
C ALA A 2 15.93 -10.20 31.45
N SER A 3 15.62 -9.76 32.67
CA SER A 3 14.22 -9.62 33.15
C SER A 3 13.44 -8.49 32.48
N LEU A 4 14.11 -7.43 32.01
CA LEU A 4 13.46 -6.34 31.29
C LEU A 4 13.10 -6.76 29.86
N ILE A 5 14.02 -7.45 29.18
CA ILE A 5 13.79 -7.95 27.82
C ILE A 5 12.59 -8.90 27.78
N GLU A 6 12.49 -9.84 28.71
CA GLU A 6 11.34 -10.77 28.74
C GLU A 6 10.02 -10.05 29.03
N LYS A 7 10.03 -9.05 29.92
CA LYS A 7 8.87 -8.20 30.17
C LYS A 7 8.45 -7.41 28.92
N GLU A 8 9.39 -6.81 28.20
CA GLU A 8 9.06 -6.06 26.98
C GLU A 8 8.58 -6.96 25.85
N LYS A 9 9.07 -8.21 25.76
CA LYS A 9 8.48 -9.21 24.85
C LYS A 9 7.02 -9.51 25.18
N GLU A 10 6.66 -9.61 26.46
CA GLU A 10 5.26 -9.76 26.88
C GLU A 10 4.41 -8.54 26.53
N ASN A 11 4.94 -7.33 26.75
CA ASN A 11 4.26 -6.08 26.39
C ASN A 11 4.03 -5.98 24.88
N ILE A 12 5.03 -6.31 24.05
CA ILE A 12 4.91 -6.33 22.59
C ILE A 12 3.88 -7.36 22.15
N ARG A 13 3.93 -8.59 22.70
CA ARG A 13 2.92 -9.62 22.40
C ARG A 13 1.50 -9.13 22.68
N PHE A 14 1.28 -8.42 23.79
CA PHE A 14 -0.02 -7.82 24.08
C PHE A 14 -0.36 -6.68 23.11
N PHE A 15 0.59 -5.79 22.82
CA PHE A 15 0.41 -4.68 21.88
C PHE A 15 -0.01 -5.16 20.49
N GLU A 16 0.59 -6.24 20.00
CA GLU A 16 0.24 -6.85 18.70
C GLU A 16 -1.19 -7.40 18.63
N THR A 17 -1.85 -7.63 19.78
CA THR A 17 -3.27 -8.01 19.81
C THR A 17 -4.24 -6.83 19.74
N ILE A 18 -3.76 -5.60 19.91
CA ILE A 18 -4.61 -4.41 19.89
C ILE A 18 -5.05 -4.15 18.44
N PRO A 19 -6.37 -3.96 18.19
CA PRO A 19 -6.85 -3.67 16.85
C PRO A 19 -6.24 -2.39 16.27
N LEU A 20 -5.91 -2.44 14.98
CA LEU A 20 -5.48 -1.27 14.23
C LEU A 20 -6.65 -0.29 14.06
N ASN A 21 -6.32 1.00 13.96
CA ASN A 21 -7.31 2.02 13.70
C ASN A 21 -7.91 1.86 12.29
N ASP A 22 -9.20 2.12 12.16
CA ASP A 22 -9.82 2.25 10.85
C ASP A 22 -9.22 3.46 10.12
N ARG A 23 -8.42 3.16 9.09
CA ARG A 23 -7.71 4.14 8.27
C ARG A 23 -8.62 5.25 7.74
N SER A 24 -9.88 4.94 7.41
CA SER A 24 -10.84 5.92 6.89
C SER A 24 -11.29 6.96 7.93
N LYS A 25 -11.00 6.72 9.22
CA LYS A 25 -11.38 7.59 10.34
C LYS A 25 -10.20 8.35 10.96
N VAL A 26 -8.98 8.14 10.44
CA VAL A 26 -7.77 8.80 10.96
C VAL A 26 -7.56 10.10 10.18
N ASP A 27 -7.45 11.23 10.90
CA ASP A 27 -6.96 12.47 10.31
C ASP A 27 -5.42 12.44 10.22
N PHE A 28 -4.91 12.14 9.03
CA PHE A 28 -3.48 12.06 8.75
C PHE A 28 -2.88 13.38 8.21
N SER A 29 -3.61 14.50 8.29
CA SER A 29 -3.06 15.83 7.96
C SER A 29 -2.03 16.33 8.97
N SER A 30 -2.01 15.74 10.17
CA SER A 30 -1.09 16.07 11.25
C SER A 30 -0.01 14.99 11.44
N VAL A 31 1.17 15.40 11.91
CA VAL A 31 2.28 14.48 12.25
C VAL A 31 1.80 13.40 13.23
N ARG A 32 1.04 13.78 14.27
CA ARG A 32 0.47 12.84 15.25
C ARG A 32 -0.47 11.83 14.58
N GLY A 33 -1.35 12.31 13.69
CA GLY A 33 -2.31 11.49 12.99
C GLY A 33 -1.67 10.39 12.15
N THR A 34 -0.60 10.71 11.42
CA THR A 34 0.12 9.71 10.61
C THR A 34 0.67 8.54 11.43
N GLN A 35 0.97 8.73 12.72
CA GLN A 35 1.50 7.66 13.58
C GLN A 35 0.41 6.69 14.06
N PHE A 36 -0.87 6.98 13.84
CA PHE A 36 -1.97 6.04 14.06
C PHE A 36 -2.26 5.15 12.85
N LEU A 37 -1.58 5.41 11.71
CA LEU A 37 -1.61 4.55 10.54
C LEU A 37 -0.56 3.44 10.67
N GLU A 38 -0.93 2.24 10.25
CA GLU A 38 -0.04 1.08 10.19
C GLU A 38 1.17 1.38 9.28
N PRO A 39 2.42 1.23 9.75
CA PRO A 39 3.60 1.28 8.91
C PRO A 39 3.72 -0.01 8.11
N LEU A 40 3.98 0.10 6.81
CA LEU A 40 4.24 -1.05 5.91
C LEU A 40 5.69 -1.10 5.42
N PHE A 41 6.57 -0.37 6.11
CA PHE A 41 8.01 -0.44 5.98
C PHE A 41 8.62 -0.48 7.39
N GLU A 42 9.08 -1.65 7.80
CA GLU A 42 9.50 -1.92 9.18
C GLU A 42 10.70 -2.87 9.25
N PHE A 43 11.49 -2.76 10.32
CA PHE A 43 12.62 -3.65 10.62
C PHE A 43 13.65 -3.86 9.49
N SER A 44 13.90 -2.82 8.68
CA SER A 44 14.93 -2.84 7.62
C SER A 44 16.35 -3.01 8.17
N GLY A 45 17.26 -3.54 7.35
CA GLY A 45 18.70 -3.66 7.67
C GLY A 45 19.51 -2.36 7.62
N ALA A 46 18.85 -1.19 7.69
CA ALA A 46 19.53 0.11 7.66
C ALA A 46 20.33 0.37 8.94
N CYS A 47 21.25 1.34 8.90
CA CYS A 47 22.02 1.75 10.07
C CYS A 47 21.11 2.27 11.19
N ALA A 48 21.57 2.17 12.45
CA ALA A 48 20.91 2.79 13.59
C ALA A 48 20.82 4.31 13.39
N GLY A 49 19.61 4.87 13.42
CA GLY A 49 19.39 6.29 13.17
C GLY A 49 19.57 6.69 11.69
N CYS A 50 19.40 5.76 10.74
CA CYS A 50 19.41 6.07 9.31
C CYS A 50 18.44 7.22 8.98
N GLY A 51 18.91 8.20 8.20
CA GLY A 51 18.11 9.36 7.80
C GLY A 51 17.08 9.08 6.70
N GLU A 52 17.15 7.94 6.02
CA GLU A 52 16.28 7.63 4.87
C GLU A 52 14.99 6.89 5.29
N THR A 53 15.10 5.92 6.18
CA THR A 53 13.99 5.01 6.51
C THR A 53 12.77 5.66 7.17
N PRO A 54 12.86 6.76 7.95
CA PRO A 54 11.67 7.45 8.46
C PRO A 54 10.78 8.01 7.34
N TYR A 55 11.37 8.41 6.20
CA TYR A 55 10.60 8.90 5.04
C TYR A 55 9.85 7.77 4.35
N LEU A 56 10.49 6.60 4.16
CA LEU A 56 9.84 5.43 3.60
C LEU A 56 8.74 4.88 4.52
N LYS A 57 8.99 4.88 5.83
CA LYS A 57 7.96 4.54 6.83
C LYS A 57 6.73 5.44 6.65
N LEU A 58 6.91 6.76 6.63
CA LEU A 58 5.81 7.70 6.45
C LEU A 58 5.09 7.52 5.11
N LEU A 59 5.82 7.30 4.02
CA LEU A 59 5.24 7.04 2.70
C LEU A 59 4.37 5.77 2.72
N SER A 60 4.85 4.70 3.36
CA SER A 60 4.12 3.45 3.52
C SER A 60 2.87 3.61 4.39
N GLN A 61 2.94 4.45 5.43
CA GLN A 61 1.79 4.78 6.26
C GLN A 61 0.73 5.54 5.46
N LEU A 62 1.13 6.48 4.59
CA LEU A 62 0.18 7.31 3.85
C LEU A 62 -0.40 6.64 2.61
N PHE A 63 0.32 5.75 1.94
CA PHE A 63 -0.12 5.22 0.64
C PHE A 63 0.17 3.72 0.45
N GLY A 64 0.69 3.04 1.46
CA GLY A 64 1.31 1.72 1.28
C GLY A 64 0.36 0.64 0.75
N ASP A 65 -0.93 0.74 1.01
CA ASP A 65 -1.94 -0.21 0.51
C ASP A 65 -2.22 -0.09 -1.01
N ARG A 66 -1.62 0.90 -1.67
CA ARG A 66 -1.74 1.19 -3.12
C ARG A 66 -0.46 1.78 -3.72
N LEU A 67 0.67 1.60 -3.04
CA LEU A 67 1.97 2.13 -3.46
C LEU A 67 2.67 1.14 -4.40
N ILE A 68 3.25 1.66 -5.47
CA ILE A 68 4.19 0.92 -6.33
C ILE A 68 5.52 1.68 -6.27
N VAL A 69 6.60 0.97 -5.96
CA VAL A 69 7.95 1.54 -5.78
C VAL A 69 8.89 0.99 -6.84
N ALA A 70 9.32 1.87 -7.74
CA ALA A 70 10.54 1.69 -8.52
C ALA A 70 11.71 2.27 -7.71
N ASN A 71 12.61 1.40 -7.27
CA ASN A 71 13.73 1.77 -6.42
C ASN A 71 15.04 1.71 -7.20
N ALA A 72 15.83 2.79 -7.21
CA ALA A 72 17.16 2.77 -7.81
C ALA A 72 18.11 1.90 -6.97
N THR A 73 19.17 1.38 -7.57
CA THR A 73 20.20 0.69 -6.80
C THR A 73 20.94 1.67 -5.88
N GLY A 74 21.09 1.33 -4.60
CA GLY A 74 21.73 2.18 -3.60
C GLY A 74 21.43 1.71 -2.18
N CYS A 75 21.70 2.53 -1.16
CA CYS A 75 21.37 2.17 0.23
C CYS A 75 19.90 1.74 0.38
N SER A 76 18.99 2.45 -0.29
CA SER A 76 17.56 2.13 -0.27
C SER A 76 17.18 0.79 -0.86
N SER A 77 17.88 0.30 -1.89
CA SER A 77 17.65 -1.05 -2.40
C SER A 77 18.30 -2.12 -1.50
N ILE A 78 19.40 -1.81 -0.82
CA ILE A 78 20.07 -2.73 0.09
C ILE A 78 19.25 -2.96 1.35
N TYR A 79 18.88 -1.91 2.09
CA TYR A 79 18.05 -2.10 3.27
C TYR A 79 16.60 -2.44 2.91
N GLY A 80 16.17 -2.15 1.67
CA GLY A 80 14.80 -2.33 1.17
C GLY A 80 14.54 -3.68 0.48
N GLY A 81 15.57 -4.42 0.07
CA GLY A 81 15.39 -5.61 -0.75
C GLY A 81 16.56 -6.60 -0.77
N ASN A 82 17.37 -6.65 0.29
CA ASN A 82 18.45 -7.64 0.41
C ASN A 82 17.93 -8.95 1.01
N LEU A 83 17.67 -9.94 0.14
CA LEU A 83 17.17 -11.26 0.49
C LEU A 83 18.03 -11.95 1.58
N PRO A 84 17.43 -12.76 2.46
CA PRO A 84 16.07 -13.30 2.39
C PRO A 84 14.97 -12.47 3.07
N THR A 85 15.31 -11.34 3.70
CA THR A 85 14.33 -10.51 4.43
C THR A 85 13.84 -9.34 3.59
N THR A 86 12.59 -8.95 3.78
CA THR A 86 11.99 -7.74 3.20
C THR A 86 11.38 -6.89 4.29
N PRO A 87 11.66 -5.57 4.36
CA PRO A 87 10.99 -4.67 5.28
C PRO A 87 9.61 -4.23 4.80
N TRP A 88 9.26 -4.53 3.54
CA TRP A 88 7.95 -4.20 2.97
C TRP A 88 6.92 -5.22 3.46
N ALA A 89 5.97 -4.74 4.25
CA ALA A 89 4.90 -5.55 4.83
C ALA A 89 3.58 -5.37 4.06
N VAL A 90 2.60 -6.21 4.40
CA VAL A 90 1.22 -6.09 3.94
C VAL A 90 0.32 -5.86 5.14
N ASN A 91 -0.73 -5.06 4.96
CA ASN A 91 -1.76 -4.87 5.98
C ASN A 91 -2.65 -6.13 6.13
N GLN A 92 -3.58 -6.08 7.08
CA GLN A 92 -4.54 -7.17 7.34
C GLN A 92 -5.45 -7.52 6.13
N GLU A 93 -5.57 -6.63 5.15
CA GLU A 93 -6.32 -6.86 3.90
C GLU A 93 -5.44 -7.51 2.81
N GLY A 94 -4.19 -7.87 3.12
CA GLY A 94 -3.22 -8.44 2.20
C GLY A 94 -2.66 -7.43 1.20
N ARG A 95 -2.73 -6.14 1.51
CA ARG A 95 -2.29 -5.04 0.62
C ARG A 95 -1.05 -4.36 1.19
N GLY A 96 -0.05 -4.14 0.34
CA GLY A 96 1.15 -3.42 0.71
C GLY A 96 1.92 -2.94 -0.51
N PRO A 97 3.05 -2.26 -0.30
CA PRO A 97 3.84 -1.70 -1.39
C PRO A 97 4.32 -2.80 -2.35
N ALA A 98 4.04 -2.65 -3.64
CA ALA A 98 4.68 -3.45 -4.68
C ALA A 98 6.05 -2.84 -4.97
N TRP A 99 7.13 -3.50 -4.56
CA TRP A 99 8.50 -2.98 -4.67
C TRP A 99 9.31 -3.73 -5.73
N SER A 100 10.10 -2.99 -6.50
CA SER A 100 11.09 -3.58 -7.40
C SER A 100 12.28 -2.64 -7.59
N ASN A 101 13.46 -3.23 -7.75
CA ASN A 101 14.69 -2.55 -8.16
C ASN A 101 15.09 -3.09 -9.53
N SER A 102 15.23 -2.19 -10.51
CA SER A 102 15.81 -2.51 -11.81
C SER A 102 17.33 -2.35 -11.73
N LEU A 103 17.90 -1.30 -12.31
CA LEU A 103 19.31 -0.99 -12.26
C LEU A 103 19.55 0.34 -11.52
N PHE A 104 20.80 0.78 -11.52
CA PHE A 104 21.18 2.02 -10.88
C PHE A 104 20.74 3.22 -11.72
N GLU A 105 20.90 3.10 -13.03
CA GLU A 105 20.82 4.17 -14.02
C GLU A 105 19.45 4.36 -14.67
N ASP A 106 18.51 3.41 -14.50
CA ASP A 106 17.24 3.36 -15.24
C ASP A 106 15.98 3.55 -14.37
N ASN A 107 16.15 3.94 -13.10
CA ASN A 107 15.06 3.92 -12.14
C ASN A 107 13.85 4.78 -12.55
N ALA A 108 14.11 5.94 -13.17
CA ALA A 108 13.04 6.86 -13.56
C ALA A 108 12.21 6.29 -14.72
N GLU A 109 12.88 5.71 -15.71
CA GLU A 109 12.31 5.08 -16.88
C GLU A 109 11.58 3.78 -16.49
N PHE A 110 12.12 3.04 -15.53
CA PHE A 110 11.49 1.87 -14.95
C PHE A 110 10.17 2.23 -14.24
N GLY A 111 10.18 3.26 -13.39
CA GLY A 111 8.98 3.79 -12.76
C GLY A 111 7.97 4.36 -13.78
N LEU A 112 8.44 5.02 -14.84
CA LEU A 112 7.58 5.47 -15.93
C LEU A 112 6.90 4.30 -16.64
N GLY A 113 7.62 3.20 -16.90
CA GLY A 113 7.06 1.97 -17.46
C GLY A 113 5.95 1.38 -16.59
N MET A 114 6.16 1.32 -15.27
CA MET A 114 5.11 0.91 -14.32
C MET A 114 3.87 1.80 -14.42
N ARG A 115 4.05 3.13 -14.51
CA ARG A 115 2.93 4.07 -14.63
C ARG A 115 2.14 3.88 -15.93
N VAL A 116 2.83 3.79 -17.07
CA VAL A 116 2.20 3.58 -18.38
C VAL A 116 1.39 2.29 -18.38
N SER A 117 1.91 1.23 -17.77
CA SER A 117 1.20 -0.04 -17.62
C SER A 117 -0.07 0.10 -16.77
N ALA A 118 0.02 0.77 -15.61
CA ALA A 118 -1.12 1.01 -14.73
C ALA A 118 -2.24 1.81 -15.45
N ASP A 119 -1.86 2.84 -16.20
CA ASP A 119 -2.79 3.62 -17.03
C ASP A 119 -3.48 2.78 -18.08
N LYS A 120 -2.71 1.95 -18.79
CA LYS A 120 -3.25 1.09 -19.83
C LYS A 120 -4.22 0.06 -19.25
N HIS A 121 -3.88 -0.56 -18.13
CA HIS A 121 -4.77 -1.50 -17.44
C HIS A 121 -6.05 -0.83 -16.97
N LEU A 122 -5.99 0.39 -16.43
CA LEU A 122 -7.18 1.14 -16.03
C LEU A 122 -8.08 1.46 -17.24
N ALA A 123 -7.51 1.93 -18.35
CA ALA A 123 -8.26 2.20 -19.57
C ALA A 123 -8.90 0.93 -20.16
N MET A 124 -8.17 -0.19 -20.17
CA MET A 124 -8.71 -1.48 -20.61
C MET A 124 -9.87 -1.95 -19.72
N ALA A 125 -9.71 -1.86 -18.39
CA ALA A 125 -10.79 -2.19 -17.46
C ALA A 125 -12.03 -1.32 -17.68
N GLY A 126 -11.85 -0.02 -17.94
CA GLY A 126 -12.96 0.91 -18.24
C GLY A 126 -13.71 0.58 -19.53
N ASN A 127 -12.98 0.18 -20.59
CA ASN A 127 -13.60 -0.27 -21.84
C ASN A 127 -14.40 -1.56 -21.63
N LEU A 128 -13.80 -2.55 -20.95
CA LEU A 128 -14.46 -3.82 -20.68
C LEU A 128 -15.72 -3.65 -19.81
N LEU A 129 -15.68 -2.75 -18.82
CA LEU A 129 -16.85 -2.40 -18.03
C LEU A 129 -17.97 -1.79 -18.88
N SER A 130 -17.61 -0.94 -19.85
CA SER A 130 -18.57 -0.36 -20.79
C SER A 130 -19.20 -1.41 -21.70
N ASP A 131 -18.40 -2.35 -22.21
CA ASP A 131 -18.87 -3.44 -23.07
C ASP A 131 -19.83 -4.38 -22.31
N LEU A 132 -19.53 -4.65 -21.03
CA LEU A 132 -20.33 -5.50 -20.16
C LEU A 132 -21.49 -4.78 -19.46
N ARG A 133 -21.81 -3.54 -19.88
CA ARG A 133 -22.78 -2.68 -19.17
C ARG A 133 -24.16 -3.34 -19.01
N LYS A 134 -24.62 -4.06 -20.03
CA LYS A 134 -25.93 -4.75 -20.00
C LYS A 134 -25.98 -5.91 -19.00
N GLU A 135 -24.85 -6.59 -18.78
CA GLU A 135 -24.76 -7.76 -17.90
C GLU A 135 -24.55 -7.33 -16.43
N LEU A 136 -23.78 -6.27 -16.22
CA LEU A 136 -23.41 -5.79 -14.88
C LEU A 136 -24.42 -4.81 -14.28
N GLY A 137 -25.21 -4.14 -15.14
CA GLY A 137 -26.16 -3.09 -14.79
C GLY A 137 -25.55 -1.70 -14.94
N GLU A 138 -26.33 -0.76 -15.48
CA GLU A 138 -25.86 0.60 -15.82
C GLU A 138 -25.37 1.37 -14.59
N SER A 139 -26.12 1.34 -13.49
CA SER A 139 -25.76 2.05 -12.24
C SER A 139 -24.38 1.65 -11.72
N LEU A 140 -24.11 0.34 -11.61
CA LEU A 140 -22.85 -0.15 -11.09
C LEU A 140 -21.67 0.26 -11.97
N VAL A 141 -21.85 0.20 -13.30
CA VAL A 141 -20.82 0.58 -14.27
C VAL A 141 -20.52 2.08 -14.18
N ASP A 142 -21.55 2.92 -14.14
CA ASP A 142 -21.39 4.36 -14.00
C ASP A 142 -20.70 4.73 -12.69
N GLU A 143 -21.11 4.12 -11.58
CA GLU A 143 -20.48 4.33 -10.27
C GLU A 143 -19.01 3.90 -10.26
N LEU A 144 -18.67 2.75 -10.86
CA LEU A 144 -17.28 2.27 -10.94
C LEU A 144 -16.38 3.20 -11.76
N LEU A 145 -16.90 3.74 -12.87
CA LEU A 145 -16.13 4.58 -13.81
C LEU A 145 -15.97 6.02 -13.32
N GLN A 146 -16.96 6.55 -12.59
CA GLN A 146 -17.03 7.97 -12.23
C GLN A 146 -16.65 8.25 -10.77
N ALA A 147 -16.45 7.22 -9.94
CA ALA A 147 -16.13 7.40 -8.53
C ALA A 147 -14.84 8.20 -8.30
N PRO A 148 -14.89 9.27 -7.48
CA PRO A 148 -13.68 9.94 -7.02
C PRO A 148 -12.86 9.01 -6.14
N GLN A 149 -11.54 9.22 -6.10
CA GLN A 149 -10.58 8.43 -5.31
C GLN A 149 -9.51 9.34 -4.71
N ARG A 150 -9.93 10.44 -4.06
CA ARG A 150 -9.03 11.45 -3.49
C ARG A 150 -8.82 11.25 -1.99
N THR A 151 -9.83 10.75 -1.30
CA THR A 151 -9.82 10.48 0.13
C THR A 151 -9.82 8.98 0.42
N GLU A 152 -9.43 8.60 1.64
CA GLU A 152 -9.46 7.19 2.07
C GLU A 152 -10.87 6.59 2.07
N SER A 153 -11.88 7.36 2.47
CA SER A 153 -13.28 6.92 2.43
C SER A 153 -13.75 6.62 1.00
N GLU A 154 -13.44 7.51 0.06
CA GLU A 154 -13.75 7.32 -1.37
C GLU A 154 -13.04 6.08 -1.96
N ILE A 155 -11.77 5.86 -1.61
CA ILE A 155 -11.02 4.67 -2.04
C ILE A 155 -11.62 3.40 -1.44
N ARG A 156 -12.03 3.43 -0.16
CA ARG A 156 -12.69 2.30 0.50
C ARG A 156 -14.02 1.95 -0.16
N GLU A 157 -14.83 2.94 -0.50
CA GLU A 157 -16.06 2.75 -1.27
C GLU A 157 -15.79 2.15 -2.65
N GLN A 158 -14.78 2.66 -3.36
CA GLN A 158 -14.42 2.10 -4.66
C GLN A 158 -14.00 0.63 -4.57
N ARG A 159 -13.28 0.24 -3.51
CA ARG A 159 -12.93 -1.16 -3.27
C ARG A 159 -14.15 -2.04 -3.02
N ILE A 160 -15.19 -1.51 -2.36
CA ILE A 160 -16.47 -2.21 -2.16
C ILE A 160 -17.14 -2.43 -3.52
N ARG A 161 -17.23 -1.41 -4.38
CA ARG A 161 -17.77 -1.53 -5.74
C ARG A 161 -17.01 -2.56 -6.57
N VAL A 162 -15.68 -2.56 -6.50
CA VAL A 162 -14.83 -3.55 -7.19
C VAL A 162 -15.04 -4.97 -6.64
N ALA A 163 -15.28 -5.13 -5.34
CA ALA A 163 -15.60 -6.43 -4.76
C ALA A 163 -16.97 -6.95 -5.25
N GLU A 164 -17.98 -6.07 -5.34
CA GLU A 164 -19.28 -6.41 -5.93
C GLU A 164 -19.13 -6.83 -7.40
N LEU A 165 -18.38 -6.05 -8.19
CA LEU A 165 -18.08 -6.38 -9.58
C LEU A 165 -17.48 -7.79 -9.71
N LYS A 166 -16.44 -8.10 -8.91
CA LYS A 166 -15.80 -9.43 -8.93
C LYS A 166 -16.79 -10.52 -8.56
N ALA A 167 -17.67 -10.29 -7.59
CA ALA A 167 -18.70 -11.25 -7.21
C ALA A 167 -19.74 -11.48 -8.31
N LYS A 168 -20.04 -10.47 -9.15
CA LYS A 168 -20.92 -10.63 -10.33
C LYS A 168 -20.23 -11.38 -11.47
N LEU A 169 -18.95 -11.12 -11.73
CA LEU A 169 -18.19 -11.78 -12.80
C LEU A 169 -17.87 -13.26 -12.53
N LEU A 170 -17.89 -13.67 -11.25
CA LEU A 170 -17.66 -15.07 -10.84
C LEU A 170 -18.94 -15.92 -10.80
N LYS A 171 -20.11 -15.33 -11.11
CA LYS A 171 -21.37 -16.05 -11.26
C LYS A 171 -21.60 -16.42 -12.71
#